data_AF-A0A3E1D818-F1
#
_entry.id   AF-A0A3E1D818-F1
#
_cell.length_a   1.000
_cell.length_b   1.000
_cell.length_c   1.000
_cell.angle_alpha   90.00
_cell.angle_beta   90.00
_cell.angle_gamma   90.00
#
_symmetry.space_group_name_H-M   'P 1'
#
loop_
_entity.id
_entity.type
_entity.pdbx_description
1 polymer ?
#
loop_
_entity_poly.entity_id
_entity_poly.type
_entity_poly.pdbx_seq_one_letter_code
_entity_poly.pdbx_strand_id
1 'polypeptide(L)'
;MSYFEPFSGLLKYIQITLVTNVNKTKPAKLPELTGIRGLAALWVWLYHSWFVAGSPPVYLTSIGLKLTPFFSIGWIGVDLFFVLSGFVLVWPFLGLDARPFSFSEFMHRRALRVLPAYYFQLALLIAAATAGFMWQLPSWENTFSHVLLLHNFDEKWSSAINGPWWTLPIEWQFYLIFPLLISLLPRFGAWHMLVYLSAIMLAWRYSSFQWLQIYLPAASV
;
A
#
# COMPACT_ATOMS: atom_id res chain seq x y z
N MET A 1 33.85 36.59 32.64
CA MET A 1 32.56 35.87 32.66
C MET A 1 32.53 34.99 31.41
N SER A 2 33.06 33.78 31.54
CA SER A 2 33.28 32.82 30.45
C SER A 2 32.40 31.60 30.68
N TYR A 3 31.38 31.37 29.85
CA TYR A 3 30.65 30.11 29.86
C TYR A 3 30.03 29.83 28.47
N PHE A 4 30.24 28.59 28.03
CA PHE A 4 29.54 27.84 26.96
C PHE A 4 29.86 28.08 25.48
N GLU A 5 30.94 27.44 24.99
CA GLU A 5 31.09 27.00 23.59
C GLU A 5 31.53 25.51 23.50
N PRO A 6 30.80 24.51 24.03
CA PRO A 6 31.21 23.09 23.91
C PRO A 6 30.65 22.40 22.66
N PHE A 7 29.68 23.00 21.94
CA PHE A 7 28.92 22.33 20.89
C PHE A 7 29.31 22.71 19.45
N SER A 8 30.03 23.82 19.23
CA SER A 8 30.42 24.25 17.88
C SER A 8 31.52 23.36 17.27
N GLY A 9 32.42 22.84 18.11
CA GLY A 9 33.47 21.90 17.70
C GLY A 9 32.93 20.52 17.27
N LEU A 10 31.93 19.99 17.97
CA LEU A 10 31.34 18.68 17.69
C LEU A 10 30.56 18.68 16.36
N LEU A 11 29.82 19.76 16.07
CA LEU A 11 29.12 19.93 14.79
C LEU A 11 30.09 20.07 13.62
N LYS A 12 31.22 20.77 13.79
CA LYS A 12 32.29 20.82 12.78
C LYS A 12 32.95 19.46 12.58
N TYR A 13 33.18 18.69 13.65
CA TYR A 13 33.81 17.37 13.55
C TYR A 13 32.88 16.33 12.87
N ILE A 14 31.57 16.40 13.13
CA ILE A 14 30.55 15.60 12.42
C ILE A 14 30.46 16.03 10.95
N GLN A 15 30.49 17.32 10.64
CA GLN A 15 30.48 17.81 9.26
C GLN A 15 31.75 17.41 8.48
N ILE A 16 32.94 17.51 9.08
CA ILE A 16 34.21 17.21 8.40
C ILE A 16 34.40 15.70 8.19
N THR A 17 33.92 14.85 9.12
CA THR A 17 33.99 13.38 8.97
C THR A 17 32.97 12.84 7.97
N LEU A 18 31.86 13.55 7.70
CA LEU A 18 30.87 13.15 6.69
C LEU A 18 31.23 13.59 5.25
N VAL A 19 32.21 14.48 5.09
CA VAL A 19 32.59 15.06 3.78
C VAL A 19 33.74 14.30 3.11
N THR A 20 34.45 13.42 3.81
CA THR A 20 35.51 12.60 3.21
C THR A 20 35.03 11.17 2.98
N ASN A 21 34.75 10.86 1.72
CA ASN A 21 34.62 9.50 1.17
C ASN A 21 33.24 8.79 1.27
N VAL A 22 32.15 9.49 0.97
CA VAL A 22 30.94 8.80 0.49
C VAL A 22 31.17 8.42 -0.97
N ASN A 23 31.68 7.22 -1.20
CA ASN A 23 31.50 6.55 -2.48
C ASN A 23 30.00 6.59 -2.80
N LYS A 24 29.63 7.16 -3.97
CA LYS A 24 28.26 7.24 -4.49
C LYS A 24 27.68 5.85 -4.68
N THR A 25 27.23 5.23 -3.59
CA THR A 25 26.65 3.89 -3.59
C THR A 25 25.15 4.05 -3.79
N LYS A 26 24.59 3.28 -4.71
CA LYS A 26 23.13 3.23 -4.91
C LYS A 26 22.48 2.98 -3.54
N PRO A 27 21.32 3.59 -3.24
CA PRO A 27 20.60 3.28 -2.00
C PRO A 27 20.45 1.78 -1.88
N ALA A 28 20.87 1.23 -0.73
CA ALA A 28 20.89 -0.21 -0.51
C ALA A 28 19.49 -0.77 -0.77
N LYS A 29 19.41 -1.84 -1.57
CA LYS A 29 18.17 -2.63 -1.66
C LYS A 29 17.89 -3.17 -0.26
N LEU A 30 16.61 -3.18 0.12
CA LEU A 30 16.14 -3.71 1.40
C LEU A 30 15.39 -5.04 1.14
N PRO A 31 16.12 -6.15 0.88
CA PRO A 31 15.50 -7.44 0.57
C PRO A 31 14.68 -7.98 1.74
N GLU A 32 15.04 -7.68 2.99
CA GLU A 32 14.33 -8.09 4.20
C GLU A 32 12.90 -7.55 4.21
N LEU A 33 12.73 -6.26 3.88
CA LEU A 33 11.40 -5.65 3.76
C LEU A 33 10.61 -6.22 2.59
N THR A 34 11.28 -6.75 1.57
CA THR A 34 10.61 -7.48 0.49
C THR A 34 10.10 -8.83 0.97
N GLY A 35 10.88 -9.56 1.77
CA GLY A 35 10.44 -10.80 2.42
C GLY A 35 9.23 -10.58 3.33
N ILE A 36 9.26 -9.56 4.19
CA ILE A 36 8.15 -9.26 5.10
C ILE A 36 6.87 -8.91 4.34
N ARG A 37 6.96 -8.17 3.23
CA ARG A 37 5.79 -7.92 2.35
C ARG A 37 5.23 -9.21 1.76
N GLY A 38 6.10 -10.14 1.38
CA GLY A 38 5.67 -11.47 0.92
C GLY A 38 4.91 -12.24 2.01
N LEU A 39 5.41 -12.21 3.26
CA LEU A 39 4.71 -12.82 4.40
C LEU A 39 3.37 -12.14 4.69
N ALA A 40 3.32 -10.81 4.60
CA ALA A 40 2.07 -10.05 4.77
C ALA A 40 1.03 -10.42 3.71
N ALA A 41 1.45 -10.50 2.43
CA ALA A 41 0.58 -10.93 1.33
C ALA A 41 0.11 -12.38 1.49
N LEU A 42 0.99 -13.28 1.95
CA LEU A 42 0.63 -14.67 2.24
C LEU A 42 -0.41 -14.75 3.36
N TRP A 43 -0.27 -13.93 4.40
CA TRP A 43 -1.22 -13.90 5.51
C TRP A 43 -2.61 -13.42 5.07
N VAL A 44 -2.66 -12.41 4.19
CA VAL A 44 -3.91 -11.96 3.54
C VAL A 44 -4.53 -13.08 2.71
N TRP A 45 -3.73 -13.82 1.94
CA TRP A 45 -4.21 -14.97 1.18
C TRP A 45 -4.78 -16.07 2.08
N LEU A 46 -4.11 -16.38 3.20
CA LEU A 46 -4.62 -17.33 4.20
C LEU A 46 -5.95 -16.87 4.80
N TYR A 47 -6.07 -15.58 5.14
CA TYR A 47 -7.31 -14.99 5.63
C TYR A 47 -8.46 -15.17 4.64
N HIS A 48 -8.26 -14.79 3.37
CA HIS A 48 -9.32 -14.92 2.37
C HIS A 48 -9.66 -16.38 2.07
N SER A 49 -8.67 -17.27 2.05
CA SER A 49 -8.90 -18.72 1.86
C SER A 49 -9.72 -19.30 3.00
N TRP A 50 -9.38 -18.92 4.24
CA TRP A 50 -10.13 -19.30 5.44
C TRP A 50 -11.55 -18.71 5.47
N PHE A 51 -11.70 -17.45 5.07
CA PHE A 51 -13.00 -16.78 5.00
C PHE A 51 -13.92 -17.44 3.97
N VAL A 52 -13.42 -17.71 2.75
CA VAL A 52 -14.16 -18.39 1.68
C VAL A 52 -14.52 -19.83 2.07
N ALA A 53 -13.70 -20.50 2.88
CA ALA A 53 -14.00 -21.83 3.41
C ALA A 53 -15.10 -21.84 4.49
N GLY A 54 -15.76 -20.71 4.76
CA GLY A 54 -16.83 -20.60 5.77
C GLY A 54 -16.31 -20.26 7.18
N SER A 55 -15.08 -19.75 7.30
CA SER A 55 -14.46 -19.36 8.57
C SER A 55 -14.42 -20.48 9.63
N PRO A 56 -14.01 -21.72 9.28
CA PRO A 56 -14.05 -22.84 10.21
C PRO A 56 -13.08 -22.63 11.39
N PRO A 57 -13.37 -23.18 12.58
CA PRO A 57 -12.39 -23.25 13.65
C PRO A 57 -11.12 -24.00 13.21
N VAL A 58 -9.94 -23.46 13.53
CA VAL A 58 -8.65 -24.07 13.18
C VAL A 58 -7.89 -24.38 14.47
N TYR A 59 -7.50 -25.64 14.65
CA TYR A 59 -6.81 -26.12 15.83
C TYR A 59 -5.59 -26.95 15.44
N LEU A 60 -4.48 -26.72 16.14
CA LEU A 60 -3.32 -27.59 16.12
C LEU A 60 -3.43 -28.55 17.31
N THR A 61 -4.13 -29.67 17.08
CA THR A 61 -4.53 -30.63 18.12
C THR A 61 -3.34 -31.23 18.87
N SER A 62 -2.20 -31.42 18.18
CA SER A 62 -0.97 -31.96 18.78
C SER A 62 -0.41 -31.13 19.93
N ILE A 63 -0.70 -29.84 19.99
CA ILE A 63 -0.20 -28.94 21.04
C ILE A 63 -1.33 -28.11 21.70
N GLY A 64 -2.59 -28.47 21.47
CA GLY A 64 -3.75 -27.78 22.06
C GLY A 64 -3.93 -26.31 21.64
N LEU A 65 -3.31 -25.88 20.53
CA LEU A 65 -3.29 -24.48 20.12
C LEU A 65 -4.46 -24.15 19.19
N LYS A 66 -5.26 -23.14 19.54
CA LYS A 66 -6.30 -22.59 18.65
C LYS A 66 -5.68 -21.56 17.70
N LEU A 67 -5.65 -21.88 16.41
CA LEU A 67 -5.11 -21.02 15.36
C LEU A 67 -6.15 -20.12 14.71
N THR A 68 -7.45 -20.29 14.99
CA THR A 68 -8.51 -19.40 14.45
C THR A 68 -8.18 -17.91 14.56
N PRO A 69 -7.66 -17.38 15.69
CA PRO A 69 -7.32 -15.96 15.79
C PRO A 69 -6.27 -15.51 14.76
N PHE A 70 -5.29 -16.37 14.45
CA PHE A 70 -4.25 -16.08 13.46
C PHE A 70 -4.85 -15.90 12.07
N PHE A 71 -5.79 -16.75 11.68
CA PHE A 71 -6.47 -16.61 10.39
C PHE A 71 -7.41 -15.41 10.40
N SER A 72 -8.22 -15.21 11.44
CA SER A 72 -9.26 -14.18 11.47
C SER A 72 -8.74 -12.74 11.43
N ILE A 73 -7.50 -12.49 11.84
CA ILE A 73 -6.88 -11.16 11.82
C ILE A 73 -5.95 -10.93 10.62
N GLY A 74 -5.85 -11.89 9.68
CA GLY A 74 -4.91 -11.81 8.56
C GLY A 74 -5.19 -10.65 7.59
N TRP A 75 -6.35 -9.99 7.68
CA TRP A 75 -6.64 -8.73 6.99
C TRP A 75 -5.66 -7.60 7.36
N ILE A 76 -5.08 -7.61 8.58
CA ILE A 76 -4.03 -6.66 9.01
C ILE A 76 -2.78 -6.75 8.12
N GLY A 77 -2.57 -7.89 7.45
CA GLY A 77 -1.49 -8.03 6.47
C GLY A 77 -1.55 -6.99 5.34
N VAL A 78 -2.74 -6.49 5.00
CA VAL A 78 -2.91 -5.40 4.02
C VAL A 78 -2.25 -4.11 4.52
N ASP A 79 -2.53 -3.71 5.76
CA ASP A 79 -1.95 -2.51 6.37
C ASP A 79 -0.43 -2.58 6.43
N LEU A 80 0.10 -3.73 6.87
CA LEU A 80 1.54 -3.97 6.91
C LEU A 80 2.16 -3.89 5.52
N PHE A 81 1.53 -4.49 4.51
CA PHE A 81 2.01 -4.45 3.13
C PHE A 81 2.09 -3.02 2.59
N PHE A 82 1.07 -2.18 2.83
CA PHE A 82 1.02 -0.81 2.36
C PHE A 82 2.04 0.09 3.06
N VAL A 83 2.17 0.00 4.38
CA VAL A 83 3.16 0.78 5.15
C VAL A 83 4.58 0.48 4.66
N LEU A 84 4.92 -0.80 4.50
CA LEU A 84 6.23 -1.20 4.00
C LEU A 84 6.44 -0.80 2.53
N SER A 85 5.40 -0.86 1.71
CA SER A 85 5.48 -0.46 0.31
C SER A 85 5.72 1.04 0.17
N GLY A 86 5.04 1.88 0.96
CA GLY A 86 5.30 3.32 1.01
C GLY A 86 6.73 3.63 1.47
N PHE A 87 7.20 2.99 2.54
CA PHE A 87 8.57 3.17 3.04
C PHE A 87 9.63 2.82 1.99
N VAL A 88 9.54 1.64 1.38
CA VAL A 88 10.49 1.18 0.35
C VAL A 88 10.45 2.09 -0.89
N LEU A 89 9.32 2.75 -1.14
CA LEU A 89 9.14 3.62 -2.29
C LEU A 89 9.78 5.00 -2.07
N VAL A 90 9.76 5.51 -0.84
CA VAL A 90 10.44 6.76 -0.45
C VAL A 90 11.95 6.54 -0.24
N TRP A 91 12.38 5.36 0.22
CA TRP A 91 13.77 5.05 0.60
C TRP A 91 14.86 5.53 -0.39
N PRO A 92 14.73 5.32 -1.72
CA PRO A 92 15.75 5.75 -2.67
C PRO A 92 15.94 7.28 -2.78
N PHE A 93 15.01 8.06 -2.23
CA PHE A 93 14.97 9.52 -2.32
C PHE A 93 15.42 10.24 -1.05
N LEU A 94 15.70 9.51 0.04
CA LEU A 94 16.11 10.11 1.33
C LEU A 94 17.64 10.29 1.50
N GLY A 95 18.43 9.93 0.48
CA GLY A 95 19.91 9.99 0.54
C GLY A 95 20.52 11.26 -0.05
N LEU A 96 21.77 11.56 0.34
CA LEU A 96 22.58 12.67 -0.19
C LEU A 96 22.85 12.56 -1.71
N ASP A 97 22.75 11.36 -2.27
CA ASP A 97 22.82 11.06 -3.71
C ASP A 97 21.41 10.81 -4.30
N ALA A 98 20.43 11.63 -3.92
CA ALA A 98 19.08 11.55 -4.50
C ALA A 98 19.19 11.65 -6.03
N ARG A 99 18.80 10.58 -6.72
CA ARG A 99 18.74 10.61 -8.19
C ARG A 99 17.71 11.64 -8.64
N PRO A 100 17.95 12.35 -9.75
CA PRO A 100 16.90 13.15 -10.36
C PRO A 100 15.69 12.24 -10.62
N PHE A 101 14.54 12.64 -10.08
CA PHE A 101 13.32 11.87 -10.20
C PHE A 101 12.81 11.94 -11.65
N SER A 102 12.72 10.79 -12.31
CA SER A 102 12.07 10.65 -13.62
C SER A 102 10.72 9.97 -13.45
N PHE A 103 9.65 10.71 -13.69
CA PHE A 103 8.28 10.19 -13.63
C PHE A 103 8.08 9.01 -14.58
N SER A 104 8.54 9.15 -15.83
CA SER A 104 8.40 8.10 -16.85
C SER A 104 9.14 6.82 -16.45
N GLU A 105 10.39 6.95 -15.98
CA GLU A 105 11.19 5.79 -15.57
C GLU A 105 10.61 5.13 -14.31
N PHE A 106 10.05 5.92 -13.39
CA PHE A 106 9.32 5.41 -12.23
C PHE A 106 8.07 4.63 -12.67
N MET A 107 7.18 5.25 -13.44
CA MET A 107 5.93 4.64 -13.87
C MET A 107 6.17 3.39 -14.72
N HIS A 108 7.14 3.40 -15.63
CA HIS A 108 7.49 2.24 -16.44
C HIS A 108 7.87 1.02 -15.58
N ARG A 109 8.72 1.22 -14.57
CA ARG A 109 9.10 0.14 -13.63
C ARG A 109 7.92 -0.40 -12.82
N ARG A 110 6.99 0.47 -12.42
CA ARG A 110 5.81 0.07 -11.65
C ARG A 110 4.78 -0.64 -12.53
N ALA A 111 4.56 -0.13 -13.73
CA ALA A 111 3.72 -0.73 -14.75
C ALA A 111 4.14 -2.16 -15.06
N LEU A 112 5.43 -2.38 -15.38
CA LEU A 112 5.97 -3.71 -15.65
C LEU A 112 5.91 -4.67 -14.46
N ARG A 113 5.81 -4.15 -13.23
CA ARG A 113 5.69 -4.98 -12.03
C ARG A 113 4.25 -5.41 -11.74
N VAL A 114 3.28 -4.51 -11.94
CA VAL A 114 1.89 -4.73 -11.50
C VAL A 114 0.97 -5.14 -12.65
N LEU A 115 1.02 -4.41 -13.78
CA LEU A 115 0.04 -4.56 -14.85
C LEU A 115 0.08 -5.94 -15.54
N PRO A 116 1.23 -6.57 -15.83
CA PRO A 116 1.24 -7.88 -16.49
C PRO A 116 0.51 -8.95 -15.68
N ALA A 117 0.81 -9.05 -14.38
CA ALA A 117 0.16 -10.02 -13.51
C ALA A 117 -1.34 -9.71 -13.34
N TYR A 118 -1.69 -8.42 -13.19
CA TYR A 118 -3.07 -7.98 -13.06
C TYR A 118 -3.91 -8.34 -14.29
N TYR A 119 -3.48 -7.93 -15.49
CA TYR A 119 -4.22 -8.17 -16.72
C TYR A 119 -4.25 -9.64 -17.11
N PHE A 120 -3.19 -10.40 -16.80
CA PHE A 120 -3.21 -11.85 -16.97
C PHE A 120 -4.29 -12.49 -16.10
N GLN A 121 -4.36 -12.15 -14.82
CA GLN A 121 -5.38 -12.68 -13.93
C GLN A 121 -6.79 -12.22 -14.33
N LEU A 122 -6.96 -10.97 -14.76
CA LEU A 122 -8.23 -10.46 -15.29
C LEU A 122 -8.70 -11.25 -16.51
N ALA A 123 -7.81 -11.50 -17.47
CA ALA A 123 -8.13 -12.31 -18.64
C ALA A 123 -8.55 -13.74 -18.24
N LEU A 124 -7.82 -14.36 -17.31
CA LEU A 124 -8.18 -15.70 -16.80
C LEU A 124 -9.55 -15.73 -16.12
N LEU A 125 -9.87 -14.73 -15.29
CA LEU A 125 -11.16 -14.67 -14.61
C LEU A 125 -12.30 -14.43 -15.62
N ILE A 126 -12.13 -13.54 -16.60
CA ILE A 126 -13.13 -13.34 -17.66
C ILE A 126 -13.33 -14.63 -18.48
N ALA A 127 -12.24 -15.32 -18.82
CA ALA A 127 -12.30 -16.62 -19.50
C ALA A 127 -13.03 -17.68 -18.65
N ALA A 128 -12.76 -17.75 -17.35
CA ALA A 128 -13.43 -18.66 -16.43
C ALA A 128 -14.94 -18.35 -16.32
N ALA A 129 -15.31 -17.06 -16.25
CA ALA A 129 -16.73 -16.66 -16.25
C ALA A 129 -17.44 -17.07 -17.54
N THR A 130 -16.83 -16.79 -18.69
CA THR A 130 -17.42 -17.12 -20.00
C THR A 130 -17.52 -18.63 -20.24
N ALA A 131 -16.65 -19.42 -19.61
CA ALA A 131 -16.73 -20.89 -19.60
C ALA A 131 -17.71 -21.46 -18.55
N GLY A 132 -18.40 -20.62 -17.76
CA GLY A 132 -19.41 -21.05 -16.79
C GLY A 132 -18.86 -21.50 -15.43
N PHE A 133 -17.59 -21.22 -15.12
CA PHE A 133 -16.98 -21.56 -13.83
C PHE A 133 -17.24 -20.52 -12.72
N MET A 134 -17.89 -19.39 -13.04
CA MET A 134 -18.26 -18.37 -12.07
C MET A 134 -19.77 -18.23 -11.95
N TRP A 135 -20.22 -17.82 -10.77
CA TRP A 135 -21.64 -17.67 -10.44
C TRP A 135 -22.33 -16.62 -11.30
N GLN A 136 -21.60 -15.56 -11.70
CA GLN A 136 -22.12 -14.47 -12.51
C GLN A 136 -21.06 -13.95 -13.48
N LEU A 137 -21.51 -13.59 -14.68
CA LEU A 137 -20.71 -12.87 -15.67
C LEU A 137 -20.62 -11.39 -15.25
N PRO A 138 -19.41 -10.78 -15.20
CA PRO A 138 -19.28 -9.36 -14.96
C PRO A 138 -20.00 -8.55 -16.05
N SER A 139 -20.72 -7.50 -15.67
CA SER A 139 -21.29 -6.55 -16.62
C SER A 139 -20.17 -5.81 -17.37
N TRP A 140 -20.51 -5.21 -18.52
CA TRP A 140 -19.54 -4.42 -19.28
C TRP A 140 -18.96 -3.25 -18.45
N GLU A 141 -19.79 -2.61 -17.60
CA GLU A 141 -19.35 -1.55 -16.69
C GLU A 141 -18.32 -2.06 -15.69
N ASN A 142 -18.55 -3.25 -15.13
CA ASN A 142 -17.65 -3.88 -14.18
C ASN A 142 -16.32 -4.23 -14.87
N THR A 143 -16.37 -4.84 -16.04
CA THR A 143 -15.15 -5.16 -16.79
C THR A 143 -14.37 -3.90 -17.14
N PHE A 144 -15.05 -2.84 -17.61
CA PHE A 144 -14.41 -1.59 -17.98
C PHE A 144 -13.75 -0.90 -16.78
N SER A 145 -14.42 -0.85 -15.62
CA SER A 145 -13.83 -0.27 -14.41
C SER A 145 -12.60 -1.04 -13.93
N HIS A 146 -12.57 -2.37 -14.08
CA HIS A 146 -11.40 -3.19 -13.75
C HIS A 146 -10.26 -2.98 -14.75
N VAL A 147 -10.54 -2.92 -16.05
CA VAL A 147 -9.51 -2.65 -17.07
C VAL A 147 -8.78 -1.33 -16.80
N LEU A 148 -9.51 -0.31 -16.33
CA LEU A 148 -8.95 0.99 -15.99
C LEU A 148 -8.42 1.13 -14.56
N LEU A 149 -8.53 0.10 -13.72
CA LEU A 149 -8.20 0.16 -12.28
C LEU A 149 -8.98 1.29 -11.56
N LEU A 150 -10.26 1.41 -11.88
CA LEU A 150 -11.22 2.38 -11.31
C LEU A 150 -12.33 1.69 -10.50
N HIS A 151 -12.27 0.37 -10.33
CA HIS A 151 -13.30 -0.39 -9.62
C HIS A 151 -13.40 -0.05 -8.13
N ASN A 152 -12.49 0.74 -7.55
CA ASN A 152 -12.57 1.24 -6.17
C ASN A 152 -13.42 2.51 -5.99
N PHE A 153 -13.91 3.13 -7.07
CA PHE A 153 -14.70 4.37 -6.98
C PHE A 153 -16.17 4.13 -6.64
N ASP A 154 -16.66 2.91 -6.82
CA ASP A 154 -18.04 2.53 -6.53
C ASP A 154 -18.07 1.15 -5.88
N GLU A 155 -18.86 1.01 -4.81
CA GLU A 155 -19.06 -0.26 -4.11
C GLU A 155 -19.56 -1.35 -5.05
N LYS A 156 -20.41 -0.99 -6.03
CA LYS A 156 -20.95 -1.93 -7.02
C LYS A 156 -19.87 -2.59 -7.88
N TRP A 157 -18.72 -1.92 -8.06
CA TRP A 157 -17.61 -2.41 -8.87
C TRP A 157 -16.54 -3.11 -8.03
N SER A 158 -16.32 -2.67 -6.79
CA SER A 158 -15.16 -3.03 -5.96
C SER A 158 -14.98 -4.55 -5.78
N SER A 159 -16.07 -5.28 -5.62
CA SER A 159 -16.06 -6.75 -5.41
C SER A 159 -16.66 -7.55 -6.56
N ALA A 160 -16.90 -6.92 -7.72
CA ALA A 160 -17.67 -7.54 -8.79
C ALA A 160 -16.98 -8.73 -9.48
N ILE A 161 -15.65 -8.74 -9.53
CA ILE A 161 -14.86 -9.83 -10.15
C ILE A 161 -14.09 -10.61 -9.09
N ASN A 162 -13.39 -9.90 -8.19
CA ASN A 162 -12.58 -10.51 -7.15
C ASN A 162 -12.50 -9.57 -5.94
N GLY A 163 -13.12 -9.95 -4.82
CA GLY A 163 -13.21 -9.10 -3.63
C GLY A 163 -11.86 -8.52 -3.16
N PRO A 164 -10.82 -9.33 -2.92
CA PRO A 164 -9.48 -8.87 -2.53
C PRO A 164 -8.80 -7.83 -3.43
N TRP A 165 -9.28 -7.61 -4.67
CA TRP A 165 -8.64 -6.71 -5.64
C TRP A 165 -8.82 -5.22 -5.38
N TRP A 166 -9.62 -4.83 -4.38
CA TRP A 166 -9.83 -3.41 -4.04
C TRP A 166 -8.52 -2.67 -3.71
N THR A 167 -7.46 -3.38 -3.31
CA THR A 167 -6.14 -2.82 -2.97
C THR A 167 -5.29 -2.43 -4.19
N LEU A 168 -5.41 -3.12 -5.31
CA LEU A 168 -4.62 -2.88 -6.52
C LEU A 168 -4.84 -1.50 -7.17
N PRO A 169 -6.08 -1.01 -7.36
CA PRO A 169 -6.29 0.33 -7.92
C PRO A 169 -5.79 1.41 -6.96
N ILE A 170 -5.86 1.18 -5.64
CA ILE A 170 -5.27 2.08 -4.63
C ILE A 170 -3.75 2.15 -4.78
N GLU A 171 -3.07 1.01 -4.94
CA GLU A 171 -1.63 0.97 -5.20
C GLU A 171 -1.27 1.71 -6.50
N TRP A 172 -2.05 1.52 -7.56
CA TRP A 172 -1.85 2.20 -8.84
C TRP A 172 -2.04 3.72 -8.75
N GLN A 173 -3.12 4.17 -8.09
CA GLN A 173 -3.40 5.58 -7.85
C GLN A 173 -2.31 6.23 -6.97
N PHE A 174 -1.81 5.49 -5.97
CA PHE A 174 -0.69 5.94 -5.16
C PHE A 174 0.57 6.18 -6.00
N TYR A 175 0.86 5.32 -6.98
CA TYR A 175 1.99 5.55 -7.90
C TYR A 175 1.84 6.82 -8.74
N LEU A 176 0.61 7.19 -9.13
CA LEU A 176 0.35 8.43 -9.85
C LEU A 176 0.54 9.68 -8.97
N ILE A 177 0.19 9.59 -7.69
CA ILE A 177 0.26 10.71 -6.73
C ILE A 177 1.67 10.83 -6.10
N PHE A 178 2.41 9.73 -6.00
CA PHE A 178 3.75 9.71 -5.39
C PHE A 178 4.74 10.77 -5.90
N PRO A 179 4.86 11.05 -7.21
CA PRO A 179 5.71 12.12 -7.75
C PRO A 179 5.43 13.49 -7.14
N LEU A 180 4.14 13.79 -6.92
CA LEU A 180 3.71 15.02 -6.29
C LEU A 180 4.15 15.02 -4.82
N LEU A 181 3.92 13.92 -4.11
CA LEU A 181 4.33 13.80 -2.70
C LEU A 181 5.85 13.99 -2.53
N ILE A 182 6.66 13.32 -3.36
CA ILE A 182 8.11 13.40 -3.22
C ILE A 182 8.68 14.77 -3.62
N SER A 183 8.06 15.46 -4.57
CA SER A 183 8.47 16.83 -4.96
C SER A 183 8.09 17.89 -3.94
N LEU A 184 7.04 17.65 -3.14
CA LEU A 184 6.62 18.51 -2.04
C LEU A 184 7.41 18.27 -0.73
N LEU A 185 8.07 17.12 -0.61
CA LEU A 185 8.80 16.73 0.60
C LEU A 185 9.93 17.71 0.99
N PRO A 186 10.80 18.18 0.08
CA PRO A 186 11.82 19.18 0.42
C PRO A 186 11.24 20.56 0.75
N ARG A 187 10.04 20.88 0.24
CA ARG A 187 9.39 22.18 0.41
C ARG A 187 8.71 22.32 1.77
N PHE A 188 7.97 21.30 2.20
CA PHE A 188 7.18 21.36 3.44
C PHE A 188 7.82 20.56 4.59
N GLY A 189 8.71 19.62 4.29
CA GLY A 189 9.27 18.68 5.27
C GLY A 189 8.29 17.56 5.65
N ALA A 190 8.84 16.44 6.11
CA ALA A 190 8.08 15.22 6.40
C ALA A 190 6.99 15.43 7.46
N TRP A 191 7.27 16.22 8.50
CA TRP A 191 6.32 16.48 9.59
C TRP A 191 5.06 17.22 9.11
N HIS A 192 5.20 18.31 8.37
CA HIS A 192 4.05 19.05 7.86
C HIS A 192 3.26 18.22 6.85
N MET A 193 3.94 17.47 5.98
CA MET A 193 3.26 16.54 5.08
C MET A 193 2.44 15.50 5.85
N LEU A 194 3.00 14.91 6.91
CA LEU A 194 2.27 13.96 7.76
C LEU A 194 1.04 14.61 8.38
N VAL A 195 1.15 15.83 8.92
CA VAL A 195 0.03 16.57 9.49
C VAL A 195 -1.04 16.85 8.43
N TYR A 196 -0.65 17.35 7.25
CA TYR A 196 -1.59 17.65 6.18
C TYR A 196 -2.30 16.41 5.65
N LEU A 197 -1.57 15.32 5.39
CA LEU A 197 -2.16 14.07 4.92
C LEU A 197 -3.09 13.45 5.98
N SER A 198 -2.71 13.53 7.26
CA SER A 198 -3.58 13.07 8.36
C SER A 198 -4.84 13.92 8.47
N ALA A 199 -4.73 15.24 8.34
CA ALA A 199 -5.88 16.14 8.35
C ALA A 199 -6.82 15.88 7.16
N ILE A 200 -6.28 15.69 5.95
CA ILE A 200 -7.06 15.34 4.75
C ILE A 200 -7.77 14.00 4.96
N MET A 201 -7.07 12.98 5.48
CA MET A 201 -7.66 11.68 5.75
C MET A 201 -8.80 11.77 6.78
N LEU A 202 -8.61 12.50 7.88
CA LEU A 202 -9.63 12.70 8.91
C LEU A 202 -10.83 13.49 8.38
N ALA A 203 -10.59 14.53 7.58
CA ALA A 203 -11.66 15.29 6.93
C ALA A 203 -12.46 14.40 5.98
N TRP A 204 -11.80 13.62 5.12
CA TRP A 204 -12.44 12.66 4.24
C TRP A 204 -13.27 11.62 5.01
N ARG A 205 -12.69 11.05 6.07
CA ARG A 205 -13.38 10.09 6.95
C ARG A 205 -14.64 10.70 7.56
N TYR A 206 -14.53 11.92 8.08
CA TYR A 206 -15.66 12.65 8.66
C TYR A 206 -16.74 12.91 7.62
N SER A 207 -16.39 13.44 6.45
CA SER A 207 -17.33 13.69 5.35
C SER A 207 -18.01 12.41 4.87
N SER A 208 -17.27 11.30 4.76
CA SER A 208 -17.82 10.00 4.36
C SER A 208 -18.82 9.48 5.39
N PHE A 209 -18.50 9.61 6.69
CA PHE A 209 -19.39 9.22 7.77
C PHE A 209 -20.68 10.06 7.77
N GLN A 210 -20.57 11.39 7.59
CA GLN A 210 -21.73 12.26 7.47
C GLN A 210 -22.59 11.92 6.25
N TRP A 211 -21.96 11.66 5.09
CA TRP A 211 -22.65 11.24 3.88
C TRP A 211 -23.43 9.93 4.12
N LEU A 212 -22.80 8.93 4.71
CA LEU A 212 -23.47 7.66 5.03
C LEU A 212 -24.66 7.84 5.97
N GLN A 213 -24.57 8.73 6.97
CA GLN A 213 -25.69 9.03 7.87
C GLN A 213 -26.90 9.66 7.15
N ILE A 214 -26.66 10.47 6.12
CA ILE A 214 -27.71 11.14 5.35
C ILE A 214 -28.43 10.16 4.41
N TYR A 215 -27.69 9.26 3.76
CA TYR A 215 -28.22 8.38 2.70
C TYR A 215 -28.59 6.97 3.17
N LEU A 216 -28.08 6.54 4.34
CA LEU A 216 -28.48 5.29 5.01
C LEU A 216 -29.06 5.59 6.40
N PRO A 217 -30.19 6.34 6.50
CA PRO A 217 -30.78 6.71 7.79
C PRO A 217 -31.28 5.53 8.62
N ALA A 218 -31.29 4.30 8.07
CA ALA A 218 -31.91 3.12 8.66
C ALA A 218 -30.94 2.11 9.32
N ALA A 219 -29.68 2.49 9.60
CA ALA A 219 -28.73 1.62 10.32
C ALA A 219 -28.43 2.08 11.76
N SER A 220 -29.26 2.94 12.35
CA SER A 220 -29.24 3.21 13.79
C SER A 220 -30.24 2.31 14.52
N VAL A 221 -29.81 1.08 14.80
CA VAL A 221 -30.34 0.23 15.88
C VAL A 221 -29.16 -0.31 16.67
#